data_AF-A0A6P0DVK6-F1
#
_entry.id   AF-A0A6P0DVK6-F1
#
_cell.length_a   1.000
_cell.length_b   1.000
_cell.length_c   1.000
_cell.angle_alpha   90.00
_cell.angle_beta   90.00
_cell.angle_gamma   90.00
#
_symmetry.space_group_name_H-M   'P 1'
#
loop_
_entity.id
_entity.type
_entity.pdbx_description
1 polymer ?
#
loop_
_entity_poly.entity_id
_entity_poly.type
_entity_poly.pdbx_seq_one_letter_code
_entity_poly.pdbx_strand_id
1 'polypeptide(L)'
;AIGPFRWMALSGEESDIARIDDLLLEMFPDNKIITNWIRLAREHVPFEGLPARIAWLGHGERTALARRVNALVASGELKGPVAFSRDHLDAGAMAHPNIMTERMKDGSDAIADWPLIDAMMLCSSMADLVVVHS
;
A
#
# COMPACT_ATOMS: atom_id res chain seq x y z
N ALA A 1 5.10 7.06 9.92
CA ALA A 1 4.97 5.60 10.12
C ALA A 1 4.97 4.91 8.77
N ILE A 2 5.40 3.65 8.74
CA ILE A 2 5.44 2.79 7.54
C ILE A 2 4.31 1.78 7.70
N GLY A 3 3.60 1.44 6.62
CA GLY A 3 2.46 0.54 6.70
C GLY A 3 2.24 -0.30 5.44
N PRO A 4 1.27 -1.23 5.48
CA PRO A 4 1.13 -2.34 4.52
C PRO A 4 0.48 -1.89 3.19
N PHE A 5 1.24 -1.14 2.39
CA PHE A 5 0.79 -0.65 1.09
C PHE A 5 0.82 -1.77 0.04
N ARG A 6 -0.27 -1.97 -0.68
CA ARG A 6 -0.42 -3.07 -1.63
C ARG A 6 -1.07 -2.61 -2.93
N TRP A 7 -0.82 -3.37 -3.99
CA TRP A 7 -1.43 -3.14 -5.29
C TRP A 7 -1.72 -4.45 -6.02
N MET A 8 -2.72 -4.41 -6.89
CA MET A 8 -3.21 -5.54 -7.68
C MET A 8 -3.27 -5.14 -9.16
N ALA A 9 -2.72 -5.97 -10.03
CA ALA A 9 -2.80 -5.79 -11.48
C ALA A 9 -4.17 -6.25 -11.98
N LEU A 10 -5.03 -5.31 -12.40
CA LEU A 10 -6.39 -5.61 -12.86
C LEU A 10 -6.41 -6.23 -14.28
N SER A 11 -5.28 -6.22 -14.97
CA SER A 11 -5.05 -6.97 -16.21
C SER A 11 -5.08 -8.49 -16.00
N GLY A 12 -4.77 -8.96 -14.78
CA GLY A 12 -4.52 -10.38 -14.51
C GLY A 12 -3.12 -10.86 -14.91
N GLU A 13 -2.27 -9.97 -15.44
CA GLU A 13 -0.96 -10.33 -15.97
C GLU A 13 0.14 -10.22 -14.90
N GLU A 14 0.84 -11.32 -14.62
CA GLU A 14 1.96 -11.35 -13.67
C GLU A 14 3.11 -10.41 -14.09
N SER A 15 3.24 -10.18 -15.40
CA SER A 15 4.23 -9.27 -15.97
C SER A 15 4.07 -7.83 -15.49
N ASP A 16 2.85 -7.39 -15.15
CA ASP A 16 2.62 -6.05 -14.61
C ASP A 16 3.21 -5.92 -13.20
N ILE A 17 3.06 -6.96 -12.35
CA ILE A 17 3.70 -6.97 -11.03
C ILE A 17 5.21 -7.06 -11.15
N ALA A 18 5.74 -7.91 -12.05
CA ALA A 18 7.17 -7.98 -12.30
C ALA A 18 7.75 -6.62 -12.70
N ARG A 19 7.03 -5.86 -13.53
CA ARG A 19 7.45 -4.53 -13.96
C ARG A 19 7.42 -3.50 -12.82
N ILE A 20 6.39 -3.54 -11.98
CA ILE A 20 6.30 -2.66 -10.79
C ILE A 20 7.38 -3.03 -9.75
N ASP A 21 7.70 -4.32 -9.61
CA ASP A 21 8.83 -4.79 -8.79
C ASP A 21 10.16 -4.19 -9.28
N ASP A 22 10.41 -4.18 -10.59
CA ASP A 22 11.60 -3.52 -11.16
C ASP A 22 11.59 -2.01 -10.92
N LEU A 23 10.44 -1.35 -11.08
CA LEU A 23 10.28 0.08 -10.78
C LEU A 23 10.61 0.41 -9.32
N LEU A 24 10.23 -0.44 -8.38
CA LEU A 24 10.58 -0.27 -6.96
C LEU A 24 12.09 -0.33 -6.73
N LEU A 25 12.78 -1.26 -7.40
CA LEU A 25 14.25 -1.38 -7.32
C LEU A 25 14.96 -0.17 -7.93
N GLU A 26 14.39 0.41 -8.99
CA GLU A 26 14.87 1.64 -9.64
C GLU A 26 14.65 2.88 -8.78
N MET A 27 13.45 3.02 -8.20
CA MET A 27 13.05 4.21 -7.44
C MET A 27 13.69 4.29 -6.05
N PHE A 28 13.92 3.13 -5.41
CA PHE A 28 14.37 3.06 -4.02
C PHE A 28 15.66 2.21 -3.86
N PRO A 29 16.74 2.46 -4.64
CA PRO A 29 17.92 1.59 -4.69
C PRO A 29 18.67 1.52 -3.34
N ASP A 30 18.58 2.58 -2.55
CA ASP A 30 19.23 2.70 -1.25
C ASP A 30 18.36 2.16 -0.10
N ASN A 31 17.06 1.95 -0.33
CA ASN A 31 16.17 1.36 0.67
C ASN A 31 16.35 -0.17 0.70
N LYS A 32 17.27 -0.63 1.55
CA LYS A 32 17.60 -2.06 1.69
C LYS A 32 16.44 -2.92 2.18
N ILE A 33 15.49 -2.33 2.92
CA ILE A 33 14.29 -3.05 3.38
C ILE A 33 13.41 -3.40 2.18
N ILE A 34 13.05 -2.41 1.37
CA ILE A 34 12.21 -2.61 0.18
C ILE A 34 12.93 -3.51 -0.84
N THR A 35 14.19 -3.20 -1.17
CA THR A 35 14.90 -3.91 -2.24
C THR A 35 15.19 -5.37 -1.90
N ASN A 36 15.46 -5.69 -0.64
CA ASN A 36 15.57 -7.08 -0.19
C ASN A 36 14.22 -7.79 -0.22
N TRP A 37 13.18 -7.13 0.29
CA TRP A 37 11.81 -7.67 0.30
C TRP A 37 11.34 -8.02 -1.11
N ILE A 38 11.50 -7.12 -2.10
CA ILE A 38 11.04 -7.37 -3.47
C ILE A 38 11.77 -8.56 -4.10
N ARG A 39 13.08 -8.73 -3.85
CA ARG A 39 13.82 -9.91 -4.32
C ARG A 39 13.27 -11.21 -3.72
N LEU A 40 13.08 -11.26 -2.40
CA LEU A 40 12.53 -12.43 -1.72
C LEU A 40 11.08 -12.72 -2.15
N ALA A 41 10.27 -11.68 -2.31
CA ALA A 41 8.87 -11.81 -2.69
C ALA A 41 8.69 -12.32 -4.13
N ARG A 42 9.62 -11.99 -5.04
CA ARG A 42 9.67 -12.58 -6.39
C ARG A 42 10.00 -14.07 -6.37
N GLU A 43 10.86 -14.51 -5.44
CA GLU A 43 11.30 -15.90 -5.38
C GLU A 43 10.31 -16.81 -4.65
N HIS A 44 9.70 -16.31 -3.58
CA HIS A 44 9.01 -17.17 -2.61
C HIS A 44 7.50 -16.95 -2.49
N VAL A 45 6.95 -15.87 -3.03
CA VAL A 45 5.53 -15.54 -2.86
C VAL A 45 4.78 -15.81 -4.16
N PRO A 46 4.04 -16.94 -4.26
CA PRO A 46 3.18 -17.19 -5.41
C PRO A 46 1.99 -16.23 -5.41
N PHE A 47 1.40 -16.00 -6.59
CA PHE A 47 0.17 -15.22 -6.70
C PHE A 47 -1.06 -16.07 -6.39
N GLU A 48 -2.04 -15.46 -5.71
CA GLU A 48 -3.34 -16.03 -5.41
C GLU A 48 -4.44 -15.12 -5.98
N GLY A 49 -5.13 -15.56 -7.03
CA GLY A 49 -6.12 -14.73 -7.73
C GLY A 49 -5.47 -13.70 -8.65
N LEU A 50 -5.86 -12.41 -8.54
CA LEU A 50 -5.20 -11.35 -9.29
C LEU A 50 -3.75 -11.19 -8.82
N PRO A 51 -2.76 -11.08 -9.74
CA PRO A 51 -1.39 -10.81 -9.36
C PRO A 51 -1.29 -9.53 -8.52
N ALA A 52 -0.67 -9.64 -7.36
CA ALA A 52 -0.61 -8.58 -6.37
C ALA A 52 0.72 -8.57 -5.63
N ARG A 53 1.10 -7.38 -5.15
CA ARG A 53 2.30 -7.21 -4.33
C ARG A 53 2.00 -6.27 -3.17
N ILE A 54 2.68 -6.50 -2.06
CA ILE A 54 2.71 -5.62 -0.90
C ILE A 54 4.14 -5.12 -0.72
N ALA A 55 4.31 -3.89 -0.25
CA ALA A 55 5.57 -3.39 0.28
C ALA A 55 5.27 -2.35 1.35
N TRP A 56 6.10 -2.33 2.39
CA TRP A 56 5.94 -1.38 3.49
C TRP A 56 6.56 -0.04 3.10
N LEU A 57 5.70 0.95 2.81
CA LEU A 57 6.09 2.29 2.35
C LEU A 57 5.59 3.39 3.30
N GLY A 58 6.42 4.40 3.48
CA GLY A 58 6.12 5.59 4.28
C GLY A 58 5.35 6.67 3.51
N HIS A 59 5.12 7.78 4.19
CA HIS A 59 4.55 8.99 3.59
C HIS A 59 5.46 9.52 2.47
N GLY A 60 4.86 10.02 1.38
CA GLY A 60 5.60 10.46 0.19
C GLY A 60 5.98 9.31 -0.76
N GLU A 61 6.59 8.23 -0.26
CA GLU A 61 6.97 7.06 -1.07
C GLU A 61 5.76 6.40 -1.74
N ARG A 62 4.65 6.25 -1.02
CA ARG A 62 3.37 5.73 -1.55
C ARG A 62 2.88 6.55 -2.75
N THR A 63 2.86 7.87 -2.61
CA THR A 63 2.42 8.79 -3.67
C THR A 63 3.37 8.77 -4.86
N ALA A 64 4.68 8.75 -4.61
CA ALA A 64 5.68 8.69 -5.68
C ALA A 64 5.52 7.40 -6.52
N LEU A 65 5.38 6.24 -5.86
CA LEU A 65 5.16 4.97 -6.54
C LEU A 65 3.86 5.00 -7.33
N ALA A 66 2.72 5.35 -6.70
CA ALA A 66 1.42 5.34 -7.35
C ALA A 66 1.39 6.23 -8.62
N ARG A 67 2.03 7.41 -8.57
CA ARG A 67 2.12 8.30 -9.75
C ARG A 67 2.98 7.72 -10.86
N ARG A 68 4.09 7.05 -10.54
CA ARG A 68 4.93 6.40 -11.56
C ARG A 68 4.24 5.19 -12.17
N VAL A 69 3.60 4.35 -11.36
CA VAL A 69 2.79 3.22 -11.87
C VAL A 69 1.66 3.73 -12.77
N ASN A 70 0.94 4.77 -12.37
CA ASN A 70 -0.10 5.37 -13.21
C ASN A 70 0.43 5.90 -14.56
N ALA A 71 1.66 6.42 -14.59
CA ALA A 71 2.30 6.81 -15.84
C ALA A 71 2.64 5.60 -16.72
N LEU A 72 3.04 4.46 -16.12
CA LEU A 72 3.28 3.21 -16.87
C LEU A 72 1.97 2.69 -17.49
N VAL A 73 0.86 2.72 -16.74
CA VAL A 73 -0.48 2.41 -17.28
C VAL A 73 -0.82 3.35 -18.45
N ALA A 74 -0.66 4.66 -18.27
CA ALA A 74 -0.98 5.64 -19.31
C ALA A 74 -0.13 5.47 -20.58
N SER A 75 1.11 5.00 -20.45
CA SER A 75 2.00 4.73 -21.58
C SER A 75 1.74 3.38 -22.27
N GLY A 76 0.92 2.51 -21.69
CA GLY A 76 0.69 1.14 -22.18
C GLY A 76 1.83 0.16 -21.87
N GLU A 77 2.79 0.55 -21.03
CA GLU A 77 3.86 -0.33 -20.56
C GLU A 77 3.33 -1.40 -19.61
N LEU A 78 2.32 -1.06 -18.79
CA LEU A 78 1.50 -2.04 -18.08
C LEU A 78 0.29 -2.44 -18.94
N LYS A 79 -0.11 -3.70 -18.85
CA LYS A 79 -1.18 -4.31 -19.65
C LYS A 79 -2.57 -3.84 -19.23
N GLY A 80 -2.72 -3.33 -18.01
CA GLY A 80 -3.97 -2.77 -17.56
C GLY A 80 -3.84 -1.88 -16.32
N PRO A 81 -4.98 -1.37 -15.81
CA PRO A 81 -5.00 -0.57 -14.59
C PRO A 81 -4.51 -1.34 -13.37
N VAL A 82 -4.03 -0.60 -12.36
CA VAL A 82 -3.54 -1.14 -11.10
C VAL A 82 -4.37 -0.54 -9.96
N ALA A 83 -4.97 -1.39 -9.14
CA ALA A 83 -5.68 -0.95 -7.94
C ALA A 83 -4.70 -0.85 -6.77
N PHE A 84 -4.63 0.31 -6.12
CA PHE A 84 -3.86 0.51 -4.89
C PHE A 84 -4.77 0.38 -3.67
N SER A 85 -4.27 -0.26 -2.61
CA SER A 85 -4.99 -0.46 -1.37
C SER A 85 -4.01 -0.65 -0.20
N ARG A 86 -4.54 -0.96 0.99
CA ARG A 86 -3.80 -1.32 2.19
C ARG A 86 -4.69 -2.12 3.14
N ASP A 87 -4.07 -2.66 4.18
CA ASP A 87 -4.83 -3.12 5.35
C ASP A 87 -5.47 -1.92 6.09
N HIS A 88 -6.51 -2.19 6.89
CA HIS A 88 -7.03 -1.24 7.88
C HIS A 88 -6.01 -1.01 9.00
N LEU A 89 -5.12 -1.99 9.25
CA LEU A 89 -3.94 -1.82 10.10
C LEU A 89 -2.93 -0.89 9.41
N ASP A 90 -3.10 0.41 9.59
CA ASP A 90 -2.18 1.45 9.14
C ASP A 90 -2.16 2.60 10.15
N ALA A 91 -1.14 3.45 10.05
CA ALA A 91 -0.74 4.38 11.11
C ALA A 91 -1.82 5.33 11.64
N GLY A 92 -2.82 5.68 10.83
CA GLY A 92 -3.94 6.55 11.21
C GLY A 92 -5.31 5.90 11.02
N ALA A 93 -5.37 4.62 10.65
CA ALA A 93 -6.58 3.99 10.13
C ALA A 93 -7.20 2.94 11.08
N MET A 94 -6.63 2.79 12.28
CA MET A 94 -7.10 1.84 13.28
C MET A 94 -6.97 2.43 14.69
N ALA A 95 -8.03 2.29 15.48
CA ALA A 95 -8.00 2.47 16.93
C ALA A 95 -8.35 1.13 17.58
N HIS A 96 -7.38 0.49 18.22
CA HIS A 96 -7.56 -0.79 18.89
C HIS A 96 -6.63 -0.89 20.12
N PRO A 97 -7.17 -0.68 21.34
CA PRO A 97 -6.38 -0.57 22.58
C PRO A 97 -5.55 -1.79 22.97
N ASN A 98 -5.78 -2.94 22.33
CA ASN A 98 -5.03 -4.17 22.57
C ASN A 98 -4.17 -4.61 21.37
N ILE A 99 -4.01 -3.75 20.34
CA ILE A 99 -3.19 -4.02 19.15
C ILE A 99 -2.41 -2.75 18.76
N MET A 100 -2.95 -1.92 17.87
CA MET A 100 -2.19 -0.83 17.24
C MET A 100 -2.06 0.41 18.12
N THR A 101 -3.07 0.68 18.96
CA THR A 101 -3.08 1.83 19.86
C THR A 101 -2.92 1.39 21.32
N GLU A 102 -2.35 0.20 21.57
CA GLU A 102 -2.03 -0.24 22.93
C GLU A 102 -0.91 0.65 23.53
N ARG A 103 -1.16 1.17 24.74
CA ARG A 103 -0.21 1.95 25.55
C ARG A 103 0.33 3.17 24.82
N MET A 104 -0.56 3.95 24.23
CA MET A 104 -0.18 5.26 23.71
C MET A 104 0.39 6.09 24.86
N LYS A 105 1.46 6.84 24.58
CA LYS A 105 2.25 7.54 25.62
C LYS A 105 1.44 8.55 26.43
N ASP A 106 0.35 9.04 25.86
CA ASP A 106 -0.58 10.03 26.41
C ASP A 106 -1.90 9.39 26.90
N GLY A 107 -2.03 8.05 26.85
CA GLY A 107 -3.24 7.33 27.23
C GLY A 107 -4.38 7.43 26.22
N SER A 108 -4.09 7.82 24.97
CA SER A 108 -5.10 8.00 23.91
C SER A 108 -5.62 6.70 23.29
N ASP A 109 -5.36 5.54 23.90
CA ASP A 109 -5.52 4.20 23.31
C ASP A 109 -6.88 3.96 22.65
N ALA A 110 -7.95 4.42 23.30
CA ALA A 110 -9.34 4.20 22.89
C ALA A 110 -9.94 5.33 22.04
N ILE A 111 -9.16 6.35 21.66
CA ILE A 111 -9.66 7.46 20.84
C ILE A 111 -9.85 6.97 19.39
N ALA A 112 -11.12 6.80 19.00
CA ALA A 112 -11.53 6.30 17.69
C ALA A 112 -11.84 7.41 16.66
N ASP A 113 -11.60 8.69 16.99
CA ASP A 113 -11.80 9.80 16.05
C ASP A 113 -10.89 9.67 14.82
N TRP A 114 -9.65 9.21 15.03
CA TRP A 114 -8.61 9.11 13.99
C TRP A 114 -8.98 8.22 12.80
N PRO A 115 -9.39 6.95 12.96
CA PRO A 115 -9.80 6.12 11.82
C PRO A 115 -11.04 6.67 11.08
N LEU A 116 -11.94 7.38 11.78
CA LEU A 116 -13.09 8.04 11.14
C LEU A 116 -12.64 9.24 10.30
N ILE A 117 -11.71 10.05 10.82
CA ILE A 117 -11.10 11.18 10.09
C ILE A 117 -10.30 10.67 8.88
N ASP A 118 -9.55 9.56 9.02
CA ASP A 118 -8.85 8.93 7.90
C ASP A 118 -9.82 8.54 6.76
N ALA A 119 -10.92 7.88 7.10
CA ALA A 119 -11.95 7.54 6.11
C ALA A 119 -12.57 8.79 5.45
N MET A 120 -12.94 9.81 6.23
CA MET A 120 -13.49 11.06 5.69
C MET A 120 -12.49 11.80 4.79
N MET A 121 -11.20 11.80 5.15
CA MET A 121 -10.13 12.39 4.38
C MET A 121 -9.92 11.64 3.06
N LEU A 122 -9.89 10.31 3.08
CA LEU A 122 -9.77 9.49 1.86
C LEU A 122 -10.96 9.71 0.93
N CYS A 123 -12.18 9.79 1.48
CA CYS A 123 -13.40 10.08 0.71
C CYS A 123 -13.32 11.46 0.05
N SER A 124 -12.95 12.49 0.83
CA SER A 124 -12.77 13.86 0.33
C SER A 124 -11.61 14.00 -0.66
N SER A 125 -10.66 13.07 -0.60
CA SER A 125 -9.51 12.97 -1.52
C SER A 125 -9.78 12.08 -2.73
N MET A 126 -11.04 11.68 -2.95
CA MET A 126 -11.49 10.92 -4.12
C MET A 126 -10.88 9.52 -4.25
N ALA A 127 -10.66 8.82 -3.13
CA ALA A 127 -10.35 7.39 -3.19
C ALA A 127 -11.53 6.61 -3.82
N ASP A 128 -11.23 5.61 -4.66
CA ASP A 128 -12.25 4.85 -5.41
C ASP A 128 -13.22 4.08 -4.51
N LEU A 129 -12.74 3.59 -3.37
CA LEU A 129 -13.52 2.91 -2.34
C LEU A 129 -12.98 3.24 -0.96
N VAL A 130 -13.87 3.63 -0.05
CA VAL A 130 -13.56 3.88 1.36
C VAL A 130 -14.47 3.01 2.21
N VAL A 131 -13.89 2.32 3.20
CA VAL A 131 -14.60 1.35 4.04
C VAL A 131 -14.28 1.63 5.51
N VAL A 132 -15.32 1.61 6.35
CA VAL A 132 -15.19 1.68 7.81
C VAL A 132 -15.68 0.36 8.40
N HIS A 133 -14.87 -0.26 9.25
CA HIS A 133 -15.21 -1.48 9.97
C HIS A 133 -15.15 -1.24 11.48
N SER A 134 -15.88 -2.06 12.23
CA SER A 134 -15.82 -2.15 13.70
C SER A 134 -15.26 -3.50 14.12
#